data_AF-A0AAW8DM64-F1
#
_entry.id   AF-A0AAW8DM64-F1
#
_cell.length_a   1.000
_cell.length_b   1.000
_cell.length_c   1.000
_cell.angle_alpha   90.00
_cell.angle_beta   90.00
_cell.angle_gamma   90.00
#
_symmetry.space_group_name_H-M   'P 1'
#
loop_
_entity.id
_entity.type
_entity.pdbx_description
1 polymer ?
#
loop_
_entity_poly.entity_id
_entity_poly.type
_entity_poly.pdbx_seq_one_letter_code
_entity_poly.pdbx_strand_id
1 'polypeptide(L)'
;MLAKTARVLGGIPGWLLPSTGLAMAAIAVFGYSSVDLSWIRDARDMGGSPLYSKDFLQILGRNVGAALVLYSGVATLGMTTLLGAGILALYVGATVSLGVHSVGGAGLVADVMWYVPFEFVGLVMAATAGFQPAAGLARRLLMKNEPPTLRSFIDDMARSLGTLLIAIALIVLGAVIEAIVIQLKT
;
A
#
# COMPACT_ATOMS: atom_id res chain seq x y z
N MET A 1 -5.18 5.10 43.11
CA MET A 1 -4.31 5.85 42.17
C MET A 1 -4.43 5.21 40.79
N LEU A 2 -5.43 5.65 40.03
CA LEU A 2 -5.85 5.07 38.76
C LEU A 2 -5.83 6.19 37.71
N ALA A 3 -5.45 5.83 36.49
CA ALA A 3 -5.57 6.60 35.25
C ALA A 3 -4.66 7.84 35.10
N LYS A 4 -3.39 7.61 34.72
CA LYS A 4 -2.58 8.67 34.07
C LYS A 4 -1.45 8.12 33.19
N THR A 5 -1.77 7.26 32.22
CA THR A 5 -0.74 6.81 31.24
C THR A 5 -1.29 6.38 29.88
N ALA A 6 -2.40 6.96 29.42
CA ALA A 6 -2.92 6.72 28.07
C ALA A 6 -3.34 8.03 27.41
N ARG A 7 -2.35 8.86 27.01
CA ARG A 7 -2.64 10.08 26.25
C ARG A 7 -1.44 10.51 25.40
N VAL A 8 -1.04 9.65 24.47
CA VAL A 8 -0.16 10.04 23.34
C VAL A 8 -0.74 9.61 21.98
N LEU A 9 -1.71 8.69 21.93
CA LEU A 9 -2.45 8.31 20.71
C LEU A 9 -3.94 8.27 21.02
N GLY A 10 -4.57 9.45 21.09
CA GLY A 10 -5.95 9.64 21.52
C GLY A 10 -6.91 8.64 20.85
N GLY A 11 -7.54 7.79 21.66
CA GLY A 11 -8.58 6.90 21.18
C GLY A 11 -9.70 7.72 20.52
N ILE A 12 -10.26 7.19 19.43
CA ILE A 12 -11.34 7.85 18.71
C ILE A 12 -12.54 8.01 19.67
N PRO A 13 -13.10 9.23 19.82
CA PRO A 13 -14.32 9.45 20.56
C PRO A 13 -15.42 8.48 20.09
N GLY A 14 -16.14 7.84 21.01
CA GLY A 14 -17.09 6.75 20.67
C GLY A 14 -18.14 7.12 19.61
N TRP A 15 -18.48 8.41 19.49
CA TRP A 15 -19.43 8.93 18.50
C TRP A 15 -18.87 9.05 17.07
N LEU A 16 -17.54 9.05 16.90
CA LEU A 16 -16.86 9.08 15.60
C LEU A 16 -16.60 7.69 15.01
N LEU A 17 -16.75 6.63 15.81
CA LEU A 17 -16.50 5.23 15.40
C LEU A 17 -17.28 4.82 14.12
N PRO A 18 -18.58 5.15 13.96
CA PRO A 18 -19.33 4.77 12.76
C PRO A 18 -18.81 5.48 11.50
N SER A 19 -18.51 6.77 11.60
CA SER A 19 -17.98 7.57 10.49
C SER A 19 -16.59 7.13 10.07
N THR A 20 -15.73 6.73 11.01
CA THR A 20 -14.40 6.19 10.70
C THR A 20 -14.49 4.86 9.97
N GLY A 21 -15.35 3.94 10.44
CA GLY A 21 -15.57 2.66 9.76
C GLY A 21 -16.09 2.83 8.33
N LEU A 22 -17.06 3.74 8.13
CA LEU A 22 -17.61 4.06 6.81
C LEU A 22 -16.57 4.68 5.87
N ALA A 23 -15.78 5.64 6.35
CA ALA A 23 -14.73 6.25 5.55
C ALA A 23 -13.69 5.21 5.09
N MET A 24 -13.32 4.28 5.97
CA MET A 24 -12.36 3.24 5.65
C MET A 24 -12.90 2.17 4.70
N ALA A 25 -14.17 1.79 4.86
CA ALA A 25 -14.85 0.94 3.90
C ALA A 25 -14.95 1.62 2.52
N ALA A 26 -15.24 2.93 2.48
CA ALA A 26 -15.25 3.70 1.25
C ALA A 26 -13.86 3.73 0.59
N ILE A 27 -12.79 3.97 1.35
CA ILE A 27 -11.40 3.94 0.84
C ILE A 27 -11.04 2.54 0.30
N ALA A 28 -11.44 1.48 0.99
CA ALA A 28 -11.21 0.11 0.54
C ALA A 28 -11.96 -0.22 -0.76
N VAL A 29 -13.22 0.20 -0.87
CA VAL A 29 -14.03 0.04 -2.10
C VAL A 29 -13.46 0.87 -3.25
N PHE A 30 -13.03 2.10 -2.98
CA PHE A 30 -12.38 2.95 -3.98
C PHE A 30 -11.07 2.32 -4.47
N GLY A 31 -10.27 1.76 -3.56
CA GLY A 31 -9.08 0.97 -3.87
C GLY A 31 -9.40 -0.21 -4.79
N TYR A 32 -10.46 -0.96 -4.51
CA TYR A 32 -10.91 -2.05 -5.38
C TYR A 32 -11.31 -1.56 -6.77
N SER A 33 -12.04 -0.43 -6.88
CA SER A 33 -12.41 0.14 -8.18
C SER A 33 -11.23 0.74 -8.96
N SER A 34 -10.12 1.04 -8.28
CA SER A 34 -8.88 1.52 -8.90
C SER A 34 -7.97 0.39 -9.41
N VAL A 35 -8.35 -0.88 -9.20
CA VAL A 35 -7.68 -2.02 -9.81
C VAL A 35 -7.94 -1.97 -11.32
N ASP A 36 -7.01 -1.36 -12.04
CA ASP A 36 -6.94 -1.55 -13.48
C ASP A 36 -6.32 -2.93 -13.74
N LEU A 37 -7.03 -3.84 -14.43
CA LEU A 37 -6.50 -5.15 -14.83
C LEU A 37 -5.83 -5.10 -16.22
N SER A 38 -5.77 -3.92 -16.84
CA SER A 38 -5.09 -3.71 -18.13
C SER A 38 -3.64 -4.15 -18.09
N TRP A 39 -2.95 -4.08 -16.94
CA TRP A 39 -1.55 -4.52 -16.80
C TRP A 39 -1.35 -6.01 -17.09
N ILE A 40 -2.35 -6.87 -16.84
CA ILE A 40 -2.31 -8.30 -17.20
C ILE A 40 -2.27 -8.46 -18.73
N ARG A 41 -2.91 -7.53 -19.43
CA ARG A 41 -2.97 -7.45 -20.89
C ARG A 41 -1.71 -6.79 -21.44
N ASP A 42 -1.27 -5.68 -20.86
CA ASP A 42 -0.04 -4.96 -21.24
C ASP A 42 1.20 -5.83 -21.05
N ALA A 43 1.26 -6.68 -20.02
CA ALA A 43 2.38 -7.62 -19.81
C ALA A 43 2.59 -8.58 -21.00
N ARG A 44 1.58 -8.82 -21.84
CA ARG A 44 1.72 -9.58 -23.10
C ARG A 44 2.27 -8.73 -24.26
N ASP A 45 2.09 -7.42 -24.21
CA ASP A 45 2.43 -6.47 -25.27
C ASP A 45 3.64 -5.56 -24.92
N MET A 46 4.34 -5.81 -23.81
CA MET A 46 5.52 -5.05 -23.35
C MET A 46 6.75 -5.10 -24.29
N GLY A 47 6.67 -5.82 -25.42
CA GLY A 47 7.73 -5.87 -26.44
C GLY A 47 7.68 -4.76 -27.50
N GLY A 48 6.68 -3.85 -27.47
CA GLY A 48 6.32 -3.09 -28.68
C GLY A 48 6.18 -1.57 -28.62
N SER A 49 6.35 -0.87 -27.50
CA SER A 49 6.17 0.59 -27.49
C SER A 49 6.98 1.31 -26.40
N PRO A 50 7.40 2.58 -26.64
CA PRO A 50 8.24 3.32 -25.71
C PRO A 50 7.45 3.67 -24.46
N LEU A 51 7.63 2.88 -23.41
CA LEU A 51 7.03 3.03 -22.08
C LEU A 51 7.46 4.30 -21.32
N TYR A 52 8.20 5.22 -21.95
CA TYR A 52 8.96 6.31 -21.32
C TYR A 52 8.37 7.72 -21.48
N SER A 53 7.10 7.85 -21.82
CA SER A 53 6.39 9.13 -21.75
C SER A 53 5.25 9.05 -20.74
N LYS A 54 5.56 9.00 -19.43
CA LYS A 54 4.53 8.97 -18.38
C LYS A 54 4.58 10.22 -17.51
N ASP A 55 3.47 10.96 -17.54
CA ASP A 55 3.16 12.06 -16.63
C ASP A 55 3.22 11.57 -15.18
N PHE A 56 3.76 12.39 -14.28
CA PHE A 56 3.82 12.17 -12.82
C PHE A 56 2.52 11.58 -12.24
N LEU A 57 1.35 12.01 -12.74
CA LEU A 57 0.04 11.52 -12.31
C LEU A 57 -0.16 10.02 -12.60
N GLN A 58 0.40 9.49 -13.68
CA GLN A 58 0.26 8.08 -14.04
C GLN A 58 1.11 7.17 -13.14
N ILE A 59 2.34 7.61 -12.84
CA ILE A 59 3.24 6.93 -11.87
C ILE A 59 2.57 6.91 -10.50
N LEU A 60 2.15 8.09 -10.04
CA LEU A 60 1.49 8.25 -8.75
C LEU A 60 0.21 7.42 -8.67
N GLY A 61 -0.64 7.46 -9.70
CA GLY A 61 -1.89 6.71 -9.75
C GLY A 61 -1.69 5.20 -9.64
N ARG A 62 -0.66 4.65 -10.29
CA ARG A 62 -0.33 3.22 -10.23
C ARG A 62 0.12 2.82 -8.82
N ASN A 63 1.04 3.56 -8.22
CA ASN A 63 1.61 3.19 -6.92
C ASN A 63 0.64 3.46 -5.76
N VAL A 64 -0.11 4.57 -5.80
CA VAL A 64 -1.19 4.84 -4.84
C VAL A 64 -2.32 3.83 -5.01
N GLY A 65 -2.71 3.48 -6.24
CA GLY A 65 -3.69 2.44 -6.51
C GLY A 65 -3.29 1.10 -5.88
N ALA A 66 -2.05 0.65 -6.11
CA ALA A 66 -1.52 -0.55 -5.48
C ALA A 66 -1.56 -0.48 -3.94
N ALA A 67 -1.19 0.66 -3.34
CA ALA A 67 -1.28 0.85 -1.89
C ALA A 67 -2.72 0.80 -1.36
N LEU A 68 -3.69 1.38 -2.06
CA LEU A 68 -5.11 1.34 -1.67
C LEU A 68 -5.69 -0.07 -1.80
N VAL A 69 -5.28 -0.83 -2.81
CA VAL A 69 -5.64 -2.25 -2.96
C VAL A 69 -5.08 -3.06 -1.81
N LEU A 70 -3.80 -2.88 -1.45
CA LEU A 70 -3.22 -3.53 -0.28
C LEU A 70 -3.93 -3.12 1.00
N TYR A 71 -4.29 -1.85 1.13
CA TYR A 71 -5.02 -1.36 2.28
C TYR A 71 -6.43 -1.92 2.41
N SER A 72 -7.11 -2.25 1.30
CA SER A 72 -8.46 -2.83 1.32
C SER A 72 -8.58 -4.08 2.21
N GLY A 73 -7.46 -4.71 2.58
CA GLY A 73 -7.38 -5.76 3.60
C GLY A 73 -8.03 -5.40 4.94
N VAL A 74 -8.07 -4.12 5.33
CA VAL A 74 -8.80 -3.69 6.53
C VAL A 74 -10.27 -4.13 6.50
N ALA A 75 -10.90 -4.17 5.32
CA ALA A 75 -12.28 -4.60 5.15
C ALA A 75 -12.43 -6.12 4.97
N THR A 76 -11.38 -6.80 4.51
CA THR A 76 -11.41 -8.24 4.16
C THR A 76 -10.63 -9.11 5.14
N LEU A 77 -10.33 -8.60 6.34
CA LEU A 77 -9.52 -9.27 7.36
C LEU A 77 -8.14 -9.71 6.82
N GLY A 78 -7.54 -8.88 5.97
CA GLY A 78 -6.21 -9.08 5.38
C GLY A 78 -6.19 -9.95 4.13
N MET A 79 -7.31 -10.55 3.70
CA MET A 79 -7.32 -11.46 2.55
C MET A 79 -6.91 -10.76 1.25
N THR A 80 -7.45 -9.57 0.98
CA THR A 80 -7.06 -8.80 -0.22
C THR A 80 -5.64 -8.29 -0.15
N THR A 81 -5.11 -7.96 1.03
CA THR A 81 -3.69 -7.66 1.19
C THR A 81 -2.82 -8.85 0.85
N LEU A 82 -3.18 -10.05 1.31
CA LEU A 82 -2.40 -11.27 1.10
C LEU A 82 -2.34 -11.63 -0.39
N LEU A 83 -3.50 -11.65 -1.06
CA LEU A 83 -3.58 -11.87 -2.50
C LEU A 83 -2.91 -10.75 -3.29
N GLY A 84 -3.18 -9.50 -2.94
CA GLY A 84 -2.63 -8.32 -3.60
C GLY A 84 -1.11 -8.25 -3.51
N ALA A 85 -0.53 -8.53 -2.34
CA ALA A 85 0.91 -8.59 -2.15
C ALA A 85 1.54 -9.72 -2.98
N GLY A 86 0.90 -10.89 -3.04
CA GLY A 86 1.35 -11.99 -3.88
C GLY A 86 1.36 -11.64 -5.37
N ILE A 87 0.26 -11.06 -5.87
CA ILE A 87 0.15 -10.61 -7.27
C ILE A 87 1.19 -9.52 -7.56
N LEU A 88 1.33 -8.54 -6.68
CA LEU A 88 2.30 -7.45 -6.82
C LEU A 88 3.74 -7.96 -6.83
N ALA A 89 4.08 -8.92 -5.96
CA ALA A 89 5.41 -9.53 -5.94
C ALA A 89 5.72 -10.27 -7.25
N LEU A 90 4.76 -11.01 -7.81
CA LEU A 90 4.90 -11.67 -9.11
C LEU A 90 5.11 -10.64 -10.24
N TYR A 91 4.32 -9.57 -10.23
CA TYR A 91 4.41 -8.50 -11.22
C TYR A 91 5.75 -7.73 -11.14
N VAL A 92 6.20 -7.38 -9.95
CA VAL A 92 7.52 -6.75 -9.74
C VAL A 92 8.64 -7.70 -10.17
N GLY A 93 8.56 -8.99 -9.83
CA GLY A 93 9.55 -9.97 -10.27
C GLY A 93 9.63 -10.11 -11.79
N ALA A 94 8.48 -10.16 -12.47
CA ALA A 94 8.42 -10.23 -13.93
C ALA A 94 9.00 -8.96 -14.60
N THR A 95 8.66 -7.77 -14.09
CA THR A 95 9.16 -6.50 -14.63
C THR A 95 10.66 -6.31 -14.39
N VAL A 96 11.17 -6.71 -13.22
CA VAL A 96 12.63 -6.73 -12.95
C VAL A 96 13.34 -7.70 -13.89
N SER A 97 12.81 -8.91 -14.09
CA SER A 97 13.39 -9.89 -15.01
C SER A 97 13.52 -9.33 -16.44
N LEU A 98 12.45 -8.73 -16.97
CA LEU A 98 12.47 -8.06 -18.27
C LEU A 98 13.48 -6.92 -18.31
N GLY A 99 13.52 -6.06 -17.29
CA GLY A 99 14.48 -4.96 -17.19
C GLY A 99 15.93 -5.45 -17.20
N VAL A 100 16.24 -6.50 -16.43
CA VAL A 100 17.58 -7.11 -16.42
C VAL A 100 17.94 -7.66 -17.80
N HIS A 101 17.01 -8.29 -18.51
CA HIS A 101 17.25 -8.79 -19.86
C HIS A 101 17.46 -7.67 -20.91
N SER A 102 16.84 -6.50 -20.70
CA SER A 102 16.94 -5.37 -21.65
C SER A 102 18.17 -4.48 -21.43
N VAL A 103 18.48 -4.11 -20.18
CA VAL A 103 19.53 -3.12 -19.86
C VAL A 103 20.65 -3.68 -18.97
N GLY A 104 20.55 -4.94 -18.57
CA GLY A 104 21.46 -5.57 -17.60
C GLY A 104 21.13 -5.19 -16.16
N GLY A 105 21.55 -6.03 -15.20
CA GLY A 105 21.25 -5.82 -13.77
C GLY A 105 21.83 -4.54 -13.19
N ALA A 106 23.07 -4.19 -13.56
CA ALA A 106 23.70 -2.96 -13.10
C ALA A 106 23.01 -1.70 -13.67
N GLY A 107 22.61 -1.75 -14.95
CA GLY A 107 21.85 -0.67 -15.59
C GLY A 107 20.50 -0.47 -14.93
N LEU A 108 19.76 -1.56 -14.71
CA LEU A 108 18.47 -1.51 -14.03
C LEU A 108 18.58 -0.91 -12.63
N VAL A 109 19.56 -1.34 -11.83
CA VAL A 109 19.76 -0.80 -10.48
C VAL A 109 20.07 0.70 -10.54
N ALA A 110 20.98 1.12 -11.41
CA ALA A 110 21.30 2.55 -11.58
C ALA A 110 20.08 3.38 -12.02
N ASP A 111 19.17 2.77 -12.79
CA ASP A 111 17.97 3.44 -13.27
C ASP A 111 16.94 3.68 -12.17
N VAL A 112 16.80 2.73 -11.23
CA VAL A 112 15.66 2.72 -10.29
C VAL A 112 16.03 2.97 -8.83
N MET A 113 17.32 2.94 -8.48
CA MET A 113 17.80 2.98 -7.08
C MET A 113 17.37 4.20 -6.28
N TRP A 114 17.05 5.32 -6.94
CA TRP A 114 16.74 6.59 -6.28
C TRP A 114 15.30 6.68 -5.78
N TYR A 115 14.35 6.00 -6.42
CA TYR A 115 12.94 6.09 -6.09
C TYR A 115 12.35 4.76 -5.59
N VAL A 116 12.80 3.62 -6.11
CA VAL A 116 12.26 2.29 -5.74
C VAL A 116 12.30 1.99 -4.25
N PRO A 117 13.35 2.34 -3.47
CA PRO A 117 13.34 2.09 -2.03
C PRO A 117 12.17 2.76 -1.31
N PHE A 118 11.79 3.97 -1.73
CA PHE A 118 10.66 4.69 -1.15
C PHE A 118 9.33 4.04 -1.51
N GLU A 119 9.16 3.69 -2.78
CA GLU A 119 7.94 3.03 -3.27
C GLU A 119 7.76 1.65 -2.64
N PHE A 120 8.83 0.87 -2.57
CA PHE A 120 8.82 -0.47 -1.98
C PHE A 120 8.49 -0.41 -0.49
N VAL A 121 9.15 0.45 0.29
CA VAL A 121 8.84 0.62 1.71
C VAL A 121 7.41 1.15 1.89
N GLY A 122 6.96 2.07 1.03
CA GLY A 122 5.59 2.54 1.00
C GLY A 122 4.58 1.40 0.79
N LEU A 123 4.82 0.52 -0.18
CA LEU A 123 3.95 -0.64 -0.45
C LEU A 123 3.96 -1.65 0.70
N VAL A 124 5.12 -1.90 1.32
CA VAL A 124 5.22 -2.75 2.54
C VAL A 124 4.42 -2.15 3.69
N MET A 125 4.49 -0.83 3.87
CA MET A 125 3.71 -0.12 4.90
C MET A 125 2.20 -0.16 4.59
N ALA A 126 1.81 -0.01 3.33
CA ALA A 126 0.41 -0.15 2.91
C ALA A 126 -0.13 -1.57 3.16
N ALA A 127 0.67 -2.61 2.88
CA ALA A 127 0.33 -3.98 3.22
C ALA A 127 0.24 -4.19 4.74
N THR A 128 1.18 -3.63 5.49
CA THR A 128 1.15 -3.67 6.96
C THR A 128 -0.13 -3.03 7.50
N ALA A 129 -0.52 -1.87 6.94
CA ALA A 129 -1.76 -1.19 7.28
C ALA A 129 -3.00 -2.05 6.97
N GLY A 130 -3.02 -2.71 5.81
CA GLY A 130 -4.11 -3.63 5.42
C GLY A 130 -4.27 -4.84 6.35
N PHE A 131 -3.17 -5.37 6.90
CA PHE A 131 -3.20 -6.49 7.84
C PHE A 131 -3.45 -6.10 9.30
N GLN A 132 -3.23 -4.85 9.67
CA GLN A 132 -3.16 -4.40 11.06
C GLN A 132 -4.40 -4.77 11.92
N PRO A 133 -5.66 -4.63 11.44
CA PRO A 133 -6.83 -5.02 12.23
C PRO A 133 -6.93 -6.54 12.41
N ALA A 134 -6.61 -7.32 11.37
CA ALA A 134 -6.63 -8.77 11.43
C ALA A 134 -5.56 -9.30 12.40
N ALA A 135 -4.35 -8.71 12.38
CA ALA A 135 -3.30 -9.02 13.33
C ALA A 135 -3.68 -8.64 14.77
N GLY A 136 -4.38 -7.51 14.96
CA GLY A 136 -4.91 -7.09 16.26
C GLY A 136 -5.92 -8.08 16.84
N LEU A 137 -6.86 -8.56 16.01
CA LEU A 137 -7.81 -9.61 16.37
C LEU A 137 -7.10 -10.93 16.71
N ALA A 138 -6.19 -11.38 15.83
CA ALA A 138 -5.44 -12.62 16.04
C ALA A 138 -4.61 -12.57 17.33
N ARG A 139 -3.94 -11.45 17.61
CA ARG A 139 -3.18 -11.26 18.85
C ARG A 139 -4.06 -11.36 20.09
N ARG A 140 -5.27 -10.79 20.07
CA ARG A 140 -6.19 -10.84 21.22
C ARG A 140 -6.69 -12.25 21.48
N LEU A 141 -7.13 -12.92 20.42
CA LEU A 141 -7.65 -14.28 20.48
C LEU A 141 -6.57 -15.29 20.88
N LEU A 142 -5.41 -15.25 20.21
CA LEU A 142 -4.40 -16.31 20.31
C LEU A 142 -3.35 -16.07 21.41
N MET A 143 -3.06 -14.81 21.77
CA MET A 143 -1.99 -14.50 22.72
C MET A 143 -2.50 -13.95 24.05
N LYS A 144 -3.66 -13.29 24.07
CA LYS A 144 -4.17 -12.62 25.27
C LYS A 144 -5.42 -13.27 25.87
N ASN A 145 -6.03 -14.23 25.18
CA ASN A 145 -7.32 -14.82 25.55
C ASN A 145 -8.40 -13.74 25.83
N GLU A 146 -8.33 -12.62 25.13
CA GLU A 146 -9.31 -11.52 25.24
C GLU A 146 -10.37 -11.67 24.14
N PRO A 147 -11.67 -11.52 24.45
CA PRO A 147 -12.71 -11.55 23.44
C PRO A 147 -12.52 -10.37 22.45
N PRO A 148 -12.56 -10.62 21.14
CA PRO A 148 -12.50 -9.57 20.14
C PRO A 148 -13.75 -8.71 20.25
N THR A 149 -13.58 -7.39 20.29
CA THR A 149 -14.71 -6.46 20.30
C THR A 149 -14.69 -5.60 19.04
N LEU A 150 -15.87 -5.18 18.59
CA LEU A 150 -15.99 -4.26 17.47
C LEU A 150 -15.19 -2.97 17.72
N ARG A 151 -15.20 -2.48 18.96
CA ARG A 151 -14.40 -1.32 19.38
C ARG A 151 -12.91 -1.54 19.16
N SER A 152 -12.38 -2.68 19.61
CA SER A 152 -10.96 -3.00 19.42
C SER A 152 -10.55 -3.09 17.96
N PHE A 153 -11.46 -3.60 17.11
CA PHE A 153 -11.23 -3.68 15.68
C PHE A 153 -11.17 -2.29 15.05
N ILE A 154 -12.10 -1.41 15.40
CA ILE A 154 -12.11 -0.02 14.91
C ILE A 154 -10.89 0.75 15.42
N ASP A 155 -10.43 0.51 16.65
CA ASP A 155 -9.21 1.13 17.18
C ASP A 155 -7.94 0.69 16.44
N ASP A 156 -7.88 -0.57 15.98
CA ASP A 156 -6.76 -1.09 15.20
C ASP A 156 -6.84 -0.63 13.72
N MET A 157 -8.05 -0.50 13.17
CA MET A 157 -8.33 0.17 11.89
C MET A 157 -7.89 1.65 11.92
N ALA A 158 -8.27 2.41 12.94
CA ALA A 158 -7.87 3.80 13.10
C ALA A 158 -6.34 3.99 13.08
N ARG A 159 -5.64 3.09 13.78
CA ARG A 159 -4.17 3.09 13.80
C ARG A 159 -3.58 2.71 12.46
N SER A 160 -4.25 1.86 11.67
CA SER A 160 -3.79 1.50 10.34
C SER A 160 -3.89 2.65 9.34
N LEU A 161 -4.80 3.60 9.53
CA LEU A 161 -4.85 4.82 8.73
C LEU A 161 -3.57 5.65 8.88
N GLY A 162 -3.02 5.74 10.09
CA GLY A 162 -1.73 6.40 10.31
C GLY A 162 -0.61 5.74 9.51
N THR A 163 -0.56 4.40 9.53
CA THR A 163 0.41 3.62 8.74
C THR A 163 0.22 3.83 7.23
N LEU A 164 -1.03 3.88 6.74
CA LEU A 164 -1.34 4.16 5.33
C LEU A 164 -0.90 5.56 4.92
N LEU A 165 -1.12 6.57 5.75
CA LEU A 165 -0.72 7.94 5.40
C LEU A 165 0.81 8.06 5.23
N ILE A 166 1.58 7.39 6.08
CA ILE A 166 3.03 7.32 5.92
C ILE A 166 3.39 6.55 4.64
N ALA A 167 2.70 5.44 4.35
CA ALA A 167 2.87 4.69 3.10
C ALA A 167 2.66 5.58 1.86
N ILE A 168 1.57 6.34 1.82
CA ILE A 168 1.25 7.25 0.73
C ILE A 168 2.30 8.35 0.63
N ALA A 169 2.75 8.93 1.75
CA ALA A 169 3.80 9.96 1.73
C ALA A 169 5.12 9.43 1.12
N LEU A 170 5.51 8.19 1.44
CA LEU A 170 6.68 7.54 0.84
C LEU A 170 6.50 7.29 -0.66
N ILE A 171 5.31 6.84 -1.08
CA ILE A 171 4.98 6.62 -2.49
C ILE A 171 5.00 7.93 -3.28
N VAL A 172 4.43 8.99 -2.72
CA VAL A 172 4.46 10.34 -3.34
C VAL A 172 5.90 10.81 -3.49
N LEU A 173 6.73 10.64 -2.46
CA LEU A 173 8.15 11.00 -2.53
C LEU A 173 8.87 10.20 -3.63
N GLY A 174 8.64 8.88 -3.70
CA GLY A 174 9.17 8.03 -4.77
C GLY A 174 8.77 8.51 -6.16
N ALA A 175 7.48 8.77 -6.38
CA ALA A 175 6.95 9.25 -7.66
C ALA A 175 7.51 10.61 -8.07
N VAL A 176 7.75 11.52 -7.11
CA VAL A 176 8.40 12.81 -7.38
C VAL A 176 9.84 12.60 -7.82
N ILE A 177 10.59 11.74 -7.12
CA ILE A 177 11.98 11.41 -7.49
C ILE A 177 12.03 10.75 -8.88
N GLU A 178 11.14 9.80 -9.16
CA GLU A 178 11.07 9.11 -10.46
C GLU A 178 10.81 10.11 -11.59
N ALA A 179 9.84 11.01 -11.42
CA ALA A 179 9.52 12.03 -12.40
C ALA A 179 10.72 12.96 -12.69
N ILE A 180 11.46 13.37 -11.65
CA ILE A 180 12.67 14.20 -11.81
C ILE A 180 13.77 13.41 -12.55
N VAL A 181 14.02 12.16 -12.15
CA VAL A 181 15.06 11.32 -12.78
C VAL A 181 14.76 11.09 -14.26
N ILE A 182 13.50 10.87 -14.63
CA ILE A 182 13.08 10.74 -16.03
C ILE A 182 13.34 12.04 -16.80
N GLN A 183 12.93 13.19 -16.26
CA GLN A 183 13.14 14.50 -16.90
C GLN A 183 14.62 14.85 -17.10
N LEU A 184 15.51 14.39 -16.21
CA LEU A 184 16.95 14.65 -16.33
C LEU A 184 17.64 13.74 -17.37
N LYS A 185 17.02 12.62 -17.74
CA LYS A 185 17.54 11.65 -18.71
C LYS A 185 17.05 11.88 -20.15
N THR A 186 15.98 12.65 -20.31
CA THR A 186 15.44 13.13 -21.60
C THR A 186 16.12 14.42 -22.04
#